data_AF-A0AA35Q3M5-F1
#
_entry.id   AF-A0AA35Q3M5-F1
#
_cell.length_a   1.000
_cell.length_b   1.000
_cell.length_c   1.000
_cell.angle_alpha   90.00
_cell.angle_beta   90.00
_cell.angle_gamma   90.00
#
_symmetry.space_group_name_H-M   'P 1'
#
loop_
_entity.id
_entity.type
_entity.pdbx_description
1 polymer ?
#
loop_
_entity_poly.entity_id
_entity_poly.type
_entity_poly.pdbx_seq_one_letter_code
_entity_poly.pdbx_strand_id
1 'polypeptide(L)'
;MGFRKEVLLPPSMIRWVLVQPASRLNVPHAMAEMDQAKFTLGHDGPILDSWQGLLVKTELNRVLEAICASLNDELGRAFDKHFGDDEENWVEFKLRETISRAIAQANSRFTVGLPLCKTSFFVSRGGVII
;
A
#
# COMPACT_ATOMS: atom_id res chain seq x y z
N MET A 1 14.99 -14.83 -18.42
CA MET A 1 15.59 -13.66 -19.11
C MET A 1 15.52 -12.54 -18.10
N GLY A 2 16.65 -12.07 -17.57
CA GLY A 2 16.65 -11.12 -16.46
C GLY A 2 16.56 -9.67 -16.94
N PHE A 3 15.97 -8.82 -16.11
CA PHE A 3 15.91 -7.37 -16.30
C PHE A 3 17.22 -6.75 -16.79
N ARG A 4 17.14 -5.90 -17.82
CA ARG A 4 18.18 -4.90 -18.06
C ARG A 4 18.11 -3.86 -16.93
N LYS A 5 19.12 -3.83 -16.07
CA LYS A 5 19.26 -2.85 -14.99
C LYS A 5 19.87 -1.56 -15.54
N GLU A 6 19.13 -0.86 -16.38
CA GLU A 6 19.51 0.45 -16.88
C GLU A 6 18.98 1.53 -15.95
N VAL A 7 19.83 2.48 -15.56
CA VAL A 7 19.44 3.60 -14.69
C VAL A 7 19.35 4.87 -15.54
N LEU A 8 18.15 5.45 -15.57
CA LEU A 8 17.90 6.73 -16.21
C LEU A 8 17.94 7.82 -15.13
N LEU A 9 18.99 8.65 -15.14
CA LEU A 9 19.22 9.67 -14.11
C LEU A 9 18.55 11.03 -14.40
N PRO A 10 18.53 11.56 -15.64
CA PRO A 10 17.98 12.88 -15.88
C PRO A 10 16.45 12.91 -15.70
N PRO A 11 15.87 13.83 -14.89
CA PRO A 11 14.42 13.97 -14.76
C PRO A 11 13.72 14.24 -16.11
N SER A 12 14.43 14.84 -17.07
CA SER A 12 13.94 15.07 -18.43
C SER A 12 13.56 13.78 -19.17
N MET A 13 14.10 12.62 -18.77
CA MET A 13 13.77 11.32 -19.37
C MET A 13 12.43 10.73 -18.89
N ILE A 14 11.86 11.21 -17.79
CA ILE A 14 10.59 10.67 -17.24
C ILE A 14 9.49 10.72 -18.29
N ARG A 15 9.36 11.86 -18.99
CA ARG A 15 8.34 12.01 -20.05
C ARG A 15 8.53 11.00 -21.17
N TRP A 16 9.77 10.72 -21.56
CA TRP A 16 10.06 9.74 -22.60
C TRP A 16 9.68 8.32 -22.14
N VAL A 17 9.97 7.95 -20.88
CA VAL A 17 9.62 6.64 -20.32
C VAL A 17 8.11 6.42 -20.30
N LEU A 18 7.35 7.40 -19.81
CA LEU A 18 5.90 7.29 -19.62
C LEU A 18 5.10 7.16 -20.94
N VAL A 19 5.67 7.58 -22.07
CA VAL A 19 5.00 7.53 -23.39
C VAL A 19 5.42 6.31 -24.22
N GLN A 20 6.30 5.44 -23.72
CA GLN A 20 6.69 4.26 -24.48
C GLN A 20 5.52 3.30 -24.65
N PRO A 21 5.35 2.69 -25.83
CA PRO A 21 4.36 1.63 -26.02
C PRO A 21 4.75 0.39 -25.23
N ALA A 22 3.75 -0.43 -24.90
CA ALA A 22 3.94 -1.70 -24.18
C ALA A 22 4.86 -2.70 -24.90
N SER A 23 5.06 -2.56 -26.21
CA SER A 23 6.03 -3.34 -26.99
C SER A 23 7.49 -2.98 -26.70
N ARG A 24 7.74 -1.82 -26.06
CA ARG A 24 9.07 -1.36 -25.64
C ARG A 24 9.25 -1.41 -24.13
N LEU A 25 8.30 -0.87 -23.38
CA LEU A 25 8.29 -0.88 -21.92
C LEU A 25 6.92 -1.35 -21.42
N ASN A 26 6.90 -2.49 -20.73
CA ASN A 26 5.67 -3.09 -20.22
C ASN A 26 5.70 -3.13 -18.69
N VAL A 27 5.04 -2.15 -18.06
CA VAL A 27 5.03 -2.01 -16.60
C VAL A 27 4.36 -3.20 -15.90
N PRO A 28 3.18 -3.71 -16.34
CA PRO A 28 2.56 -4.88 -15.69
C PRO A 28 3.46 -6.11 -15.63
N HIS A 29 4.17 -6.43 -16.72
CA HIS A 29 5.11 -7.56 -16.73
C HIS A 29 6.33 -7.30 -15.82
N ALA A 30 6.84 -6.07 -15.82
CA ALA A 30 7.93 -5.70 -14.93
C ALA A 30 7.53 -5.80 -13.44
N MET A 31 6.30 -5.42 -13.08
CA MET A 31 5.77 -5.59 -11.73
C MET A 31 5.56 -7.06 -11.40
N ALA A 32 4.94 -7.85 -12.28
CA ALA A 32 4.73 -9.28 -12.03
C ALA A 32 6.04 -10.06 -11.78
N GLU A 33 7.11 -9.70 -12.50
CA GLU A 33 8.45 -10.28 -12.26
C GLU A 33 9.10 -9.69 -11.00
N MET A 34 8.98 -8.39 -10.71
CA MET A 34 9.51 -7.77 -9.49
C MET A 34 8.89 -8.36 -8.22
N ASP A 35 7.56 -8.47 -8.21
CA ASP A 35 6.76 -8.95 -7.08
C ASP A 35 6.73 -10.49 -7.02
N GLN A 36 7.33 -11.15 -8.01
CA GLN A 36 7.35 -12.60 -8.17
C GLN A 36 5.92 -13.18 -8.06
N ALA A 37 4.96 -12.54 -8.74
CA ALA A 37 3.51 -12.75 -8.57
C ALA A 37 3.10 -14.23 -8.66
N LYS A 38 3.68 -14.98 -9.59
CA LYS A 38 3.49 -16.43 -9.69
C LYS A 38 3.84 -17.20 -8.41
N PHE A 39 4.86 -16.78 -7.68
CA PHE A 39 5.30 -17.45 -6.45
C PHE A 39 4.60 -16.91 -5.20
N THR A 40 4.23 -15.62 -5.19
CA THR A 40 3.58 -14.97 -4.04
C THR A 40 2.06 -15.14 -4.05
N LEU A 41 1.43 -15.06 -5.23
CA LEU A 41 -0.02 -15.13 -5.43
C LEU A 41 -0.46 -16.43 -6.12
N GLY A 42 0.46 -17.24 -6.63
CA GLY A 42 0.16 -18.48 -7.37
C GLY A 42 -0.23 -18.24 -8.84
N HIS A 43 -0.44 -16.99 -9.26
CA HIS A 43 -0.74 -16.61 -10.63
C HIS A 43 -0.38 -15.14 -10.91
N ASP A 44 0.00 -14.82 -12.16
CA ASP A 44 0.40 -13.45 -12.55
C ASP A 44 -0.79 -12.55 -12.92
N GLY A 45 -1.97 -13.15 -13.11
CA GLY A 45 -3.20 -12.48 -13.54
C GLY A 45 -3.54 -11.19 -12.77
N PRO A 46 -3.48 -11.13 -11.42
CA PRO A 46 -3.92 -9.94 -10.68
C PRO A 46 -3.04 -8.72 -10.94
N ILE A 47 -1.79 -8.94 -11.36
CA ILE A 47 -0.80 -7.90 -11.66
C ILE A 47 -0.80 -7.56 -13.16
N LEU A 48 -0.97 -8.56 -14.02
CA LEU A 48 -1.00 -8.35 -15.47
C LEU A 48 -2.29 -7.67 -15.95
N ASP A 49 -3.40 -7.90 -15.24
CA ASP A 49 -4.69 -7.34 -15.57
C ASP A 49 -4.84 -5.90 -15.04
N SER A 50 -5.33 -4.97 -15.87
CA SER A 50 -5.48 -3.56 -15.51
C SER A 50 -6.70 -3.26 -14.61
N TRP A 51 -7.29 -4.27 -13.98
CA TRP A 51 -8.55 -4.14 -13.24
C TRP A 51 -8.43 -3.23 -12.02
N GLN A 52 -7.29 -3.21 -11.32
CA GLN A 52 -7.09 -2.38 -10.13
C GLN A 52 -7.16 -0.89 -10.46
N GLY A 53 -6.47 -0.48 -11.53
CA GLY A 53 -6.50 0.90 -12.00
C GLY A 53 -7.90 1.30 -12.48
N LEU A 54 -8.63 0.37 -13.11
CA LEU A 54 -10.02 0.62 -13.51
C LEU A 54 -10.94 0.79 -12.29
N LEU A 55 -10.84 -0.10 -11.31
CA LEU A 55 -11.63 -0.05 -10.08
C LEU A 55 -11.41 1.26 -9.32
N VAL A 56 -10.15 1.68 -9.14
CA VAL A 56 -9.81 2.96 -8.52
C VAL A 56 -10.43 4.11 -9.31
N LYS A 57 -10.30 4.10 -10.64
CA LYS A 57 -10.82 5.15 -11.50
C LYS A 57 -12.35 5.25 -11.48
N THR A 58 -13.07 4.12 -11.40
CA THR A 58 -14.53 4.11 -11.51
C THR A 58 -15.25 4.20 -10.16
N GLU A 59 -14.73 3.55 -9.13
CA GLU A 59 -15.45 3.39 -7.85
C GLU A 59 -14.89 4.26 -6.72
N LEU A 60 -13.59 4.57 -6.69
CA LEU A 60 -12.98 5.19 -5.49
C LEU A 60 -13.67 6.50 -5.11
N ASN A 61 -13.99 7.35 -6.07
CA ASN A 61 -14.65 8.64 -5.80
C ASN A 61 -16.02 8.48 -5.12
N ARG A 62 -16.75 7.39 -5.39
CA ARG A 62 -18.08 7.14 -4.79
C ARG A 62 -17.99 6.75 -3.32
N VAL A 63 -16.89 6.12 -2.93
CA VAL A 63 -16.71 5.55 -1.58
C VAL A 63 -15.66 6.31 -0.75
N LEU A 64 -15.00 7.32 -1.33
CA LEU A 64 -13.88 8.02 -0.71
C LEU A 64 -14.23 8.60 0.66
N GLU A 65 -15.36 9.29 0.78
CA GLU A 65 -15.80 9.88 2.05
C GLU A 65 -16.00 8.81 3.13
N ALA A 66 -16.64 7.69 2.78
CA ALA A 66 -16.85 6.57 3.70
C ALA A 66 -15.52 5.91 4.10
N ILE A 67 -14.59 5.75 3.16
CA ILE A 67 -13.24 5.26 3.43
C ILE A 67 -12.51 6.20 4.38
N CYS A 68 -12.50 7.51 4.10
CA CYS A 68 -11.85 8.51 4.95
C CYS A 68 -12.42 8.50 6.37
N ALA A 69 -13.75 8.45 6.53
CA ALA A 69 -14.38 8.34 7.83
C ALA A 69 -13.95 7.06 8.58
N SER A 70 -13.90 5.93 7.88
CA SER A 70 -13.49 4.65 8.46
C SER A 70 -12.02 4.61 8.87
N LEU A 71 -11.14 5.27 8.10
CA LEU A 71 -9.72 5.40 8.40
C LEU A 71 -9.49 6.37 9.55
N ASN A 72 -10.27 7.45 9.65
CA ASN A 72 -10.16 8.40 10.75
C ASN A 72 -10.51 7.76 12.10
N ASP A 73 -11.60 6.97 12.17
CA ASP A 73 -11.94 6.20 13.38
C ASP A 73 -10.83 5.21 13.75
N GLU A 74 -10.28 4.49 12.76
CA GLU A 74 -9.21 3.52 13.02
C GLU A 74 -7.90 4.19 13.46
N LEU A 75 -7.54 5.31 12.83
CA LEU A 75 -6.35 6.08 13.21
C LEU A 75 -6.47 6.60 14.63
N GLY A 76 -7.62 7.17 15.03
CA GLY A 76 -7.84 7.61 16.42
C GLY A 76 -7.55 6.49 17.41
N ARG A 77 -8.16 5.31 17.19
CA ARG A 77 -7.90 4.12 18.01
C ARG A 77 -6.44 3.66 17.99
N ALA A 78 -5.77 3.75 16.85
CA ALA A 78 -4.39 3.36 16.71
C ALA A 78 -3.45 4.33 17.46
N PHE A 79 -3.73 5.63 17.41
CA PHE A 79 -3.02 6.65 18.17
C PHE A 79 -3.22 6.42 19.66
N ASP A 80 -4.46 6.32 20.15
CA ASP A 80 -4.76 6.06 21.57
C ASP A 80 -4.02 4.83 22.08
N LYS A 81 -4.00 3.75 21.29
CA LYS A 81 -3.33 2.49 21.63
C LYS A 81 -1.80 2.58 21.64
N HIS A 82 -1.21 3.32 20.70
CA HIS A 82 0.23 3.31 20.47
C HIS A 82 0.98 4.46 21.14
N PHE A 83 0.31 5.59 21.38
CA PHE A 83 0.84 6.74 22.09
C PHE A 83 0.51 6.69 23.59
N GLY A 84 -0.57 5.98 23.96
CA GLY A 84 -1.04 5.89 25.34
C GLY A 84 -2.03 7.01 25.68
N ASP A 85 -2.43 7.04 26.94
CA ASP A 85 -3.44 7.93 27.53
C ASP A 85 -2.88 8.86 28.62
N ASP A 86 -1.55 8.94 28.76
CA ASP A 86 -0.91 9.86 29.70
C ASP A 86 -0.93 11.29 29.14
N GLU A 87 -1.87 12.09 29.63
CA GLU A 87 -2.01 13.51 29.29
C GLU A 87 -1.21 14.43 30.23
N GLU A 88 -0.63 13.90 31.31
CA GLU A 88 0.01 14.71 32.37
C GLU A 88 1.53 14.78 32.19
N ASN A 89 2.15 13.74 31.61
CA ASN A 89 3.60 13.63 31.50
C ASN A 89 4.07 13.54 30.05
N TRP A 90 5.24 14.13 29.77
CA TRP A 90 5.92 13.93 28.50
C TRP A 90 6.55 12.54 28.45
N VAL A 91 6.15 11.75 27.46
CA VAL A 91 6.66 10.38 27.26
C VAL A 91 7.53 10.32 26.01
N GLU A 92 8.71 9.72 26.14
CA GLU A 92 9.54 9.37 24.99
C GLU A 92 9.08 8.06 24.36
N PHE A 93 8.95 8.02 23.04
CA PHE A 93 8.61 6.81 22.30
C PHE A 93 9.35 6.73 20.96
N LYS A 94 9.38 5.52 20.41
CA LYS A 94 10.04 5.23 19.13
C LYS A 94 9.14 5.65 17.96
N LEU A 95 9.19 6.93 17.58
CA LEU A 95 8.34 7.51 16.54
C LEU A 95 8.16 6.63 15.29
N ARG A 96 9.25 6.15 14.68
CA ARG A 96 9.19 5.30 13.49
C ARG A 96 8.35 4.05 13.71
N GLU A 97 8.55 3.37 14.84
CA GLU A 97 7.86 2.13 15.17
C GLU A 97 6.39 2.39 15.46
N THR A 98 6.11 3.40 16.28
CA THR A 98 4.75 3.81 16.66
C THR A 98 3.92 4.21 15.44
N ILE A 99 4.46 5.08 14.58
CA ILE A 99 3.77 5.52 13.35
C ILE A 99 3.61 4.36 12.35
N SER A 100 4.63 3.51 12.19
CA SER A 100 4.51 2.35 11.28
C SER A 100 3.38 1.41 11.72
N ARG A 101 3.22 1.20 13.03
CA ARG A 101 2.12 0.38 13.57
C ARG A 101 0.75 1.04 13.36
N ALA A 102 0.65 2.35 13.57
CA ALA A 102 -0.59 3.08 13.31
C ALA A 102 -1.01 3.01 11.83
N ILE A 103 -0.05 3.20 10.91
CA ILE A 103 -0.28 3.07 9.47
C ILE A 103 -0.69 1.64 9.11
N ALA A 104 -0.01 0.62 9.66
CA ALA A 104 -0.35 -0.78 9.41
C ALA A 104 -1.78 -1.12 9.86
N GLN A 105 -2.21 -0.60 11.02
CA GLN A 105 -3.57 -0.78 11.52
C GLN A 105 -4.61 -0.09 10.61
N ALA A 106 -4.37 1.16 10.21
CA ALA A 106 -5.25 1.88 9.28
C ALA A 106 -5.32 1.19 7.90
N ASN A 107 -4.19 0.76 7.35
CA ASN A 107 -4.16 -0.02 6.11
C ASN A 107 -4.93 -1.33 6.23
N SER A 108 -4.85 -2.01 7.37
CA SER A 108 -5.64 -3.23 7.62
C SER A 108 -7.15 -2.94 7.60
N ARG A 109 -7.59 -1.78 8.11
CA ARG A 109 -9.01 -1.37 8.02
C ARG A 109 -9.45 -1.18 6.58
N PHE A 110 -8.60 -0.61 5.74
CA PHE A 110 -8.86 -0.43 4.31
C PHE A 110 -8.90 -1.75 3.53
N THR A 111 -7.96 -2.67 3.80
CA THR A 111 -7.79 -3.89 2.99
C THR A 111 -8.70 -5.04 3.41
N VAL A 112 -8.84 -5.30 4.71
CA VAL A 112 -9.60 -6.46 5.23
C VAL A 112 -10.85 -6.08 6.02
N GLY A 113 -11.01 -4.80 6.37
CA GLY A 113 -12.18 -4.32 7.09
C GLY A 113 -12.27 -4.86 8.54
N LEU A 114 -13.44 -4.64 9.15
CA LEU A 114 -13.75 -5.17 10.48
C LEU A 114 -14.32 -6.59 10.37
N PRO A 115 -14.07 -7.47 11.37
CA PRO A 115 -13.25 -7.23 12.57
C PRO A 115 -11.75 -7.48 12.36
N LEU A 116 -11.34 -7.96 11.17
CA LEU A 116 -10.00 -8.49 10.92
C LEU A 116 -8.86 -7.47 11.09
N CYS A 117 -9.12 -6.18 10.86
CA CYS A 117 -8.13 -5.12 11.01
C CYS A 117 -7.56 -4.99 12.44
N LYS A 118 -8.26 -5.53 13.44
CA LYS A 118 -7.86 -5.45 14.86
C LYS A 118 -6.96 -6.60 15.30
N THR A 119 -6.85 -7.64 14.50
CA THR A 119 -6.04 -8.82 14.84
C THR A 119 -4.56 -8.50 14.72
N SER A 120 -3.77 -8.85 15.74
CA SER A 120 -2.33 -8.60 15.78
C SER A 120 -1.58 -9.15 14.56
N PHE A 121 -2.08 -10.22 13.94
CA PHE A 121 -1.55 -10.81 12.72
C PHE A 121 -1.44 -9.79 11.58
N PHE A 122 -2.50 -9.01 11.32
CA PHE A 122 -2.52 -8.04 10.22
C PHE A 122 -1.75 -6.76 10.56
N VAL A 123 -1.74 -6.34 11.82
CA VAL A 123 -1.01 -5.13 12.26
C VAL A 123 0.51 -5.37 12.34
N SER A 124 0.95 -6.55 12.79
CA SER A 124 2.38 -6.86 12.97
C SER A 124 3.09 -7.31 11.69
N ARG A 125 2.34 -7.85 10.73
CA ARG A 125 2.86 -8.27 9.41
C ARG A 125 2.44 -7.34 8.28
N GLY A 126 1.70 -6.26 8.57
CA GLY A 126 1.05 -5.35 7.62
C GLY A 126 1.98 -4.43 6.82
N GLY A 127 3.12 -4.94 6.37
CA GLY A 127 3.82 -4.40 5.21
C GLY A 127 3.28 -5.11 3.98
N VAL A 128 2.40 -4.41 3.26
CA VAL A 128 2.10 -4.57 1.82
C VAL A 128 2.40 -5.98 1.29
N ILE A 129 1.40 -6.87 1.34
CA ILE A 129 1.36 -7.99 0.40
C ILE A 129 0.72 -7.41 -0.87
N ILE A 130 1.55 -6.81 -1.70
CA ILE A 130 1.33 -6.68 -3.13
C ILE A 130 2.64 -7.16 -3.76
#